data_AF-A0A7S1BR27-F1
#
_entry.id   AF-A0A7S1BR27-F1
#
_cell.length_a   1.000
_cell.length_b   1.000
_cell.length_c   1.000
_cell.angle_alpha   90.00
_cell.angle_beta   90.00
_cell.angle_gamma   90.00
#
_symmetry.space_group_name_H-M   'P 1'
#
loop_
_entity.id
_entity.type
_entity.pdbx_description
1 polymer ?
#
loop_
_entity_poly.entity_id
_entity_poly.type
_entity_poly.pdbx_seq_one_letter_code
_entity_poly.pdbx_strand_id
1 'polypeptide(L)'
;MMPRPYCEVEPQIISLSSSPEIAAVSWTGGKDCNLALLKAWRDPALSVKYLICFRPEGKPFRSHPILIMEAQADALGLPLLHIIIPSSTSDYMEAYVNGLKSLKMKHGINVVVTGDMDLVGTMQRNWIERCCEQVIDGDGKYMKAYLPLWKAERSDCLHSLLEEEFVIIFSCVKSPFLTGVGLDGG
;
A
#
# COMPACT_ATOMS: atom_id res chain seq x y z
N MET A 1 -49.58 37.07 8.05
CA MET A 1 -48.61 36.02 8.43
C MET A 1 -47.35 36.31 7.63
N MET A 2 -46.34 36.95 8.24
CA MET A 2 -45.08 37.28 7.55
C MET A 2 -44.15 36.05 7.56
N PRO A 3 -43.38 35.78 6.50
CA PRO A 3 -42.38 34.73 6.50
C PRO A 3 -41.20 35.13 7.40
N ARG A 4 -40.68 34.17 8.19
CA ARG A 4 -39.46 34.36 8.99
C ARG A 4 -38.26 34.57 8.05
N PRO A 5 -37.28 35.42 8.42
CA PRO A 5 -36.05 35.52 7.65
C PRO A 5 -35.33 34.17 7.67
N TYR A 6 -34.88 33.73 6.49
CA TYR A 6 -33.98 32.60 6.35
C TYR A 6 -32.71 32.90 7.14
N CYS A 7 -32.36 31.98 8.05
CA CYS A 7 -31.09 32.01 8.76
C CYS A 7 -29.99 31.83 7.71
N GLU A 8 -29.21 32.88 7.44
CA GLU A 8 -28.01 32.77 6.61
C GLU A 8 -27.03 31.87 7.36
N VAL A 9 -26.83 30.65 6.85
CA VAL A 9 -25.76 29.76 7.28
C VAL A 9 -24.46 30.35 6.75
N GLU A 10 -23.68 30.97 7.64
CA GLU A 10 -22.30 31.37 7.32
C GLU A 10 -21.52 30.15 6.80
N PRO A 11 -20.80 30.27 5.67
CA PRO A 11 -19.97 29.20 5.18
C PRO A 11 -18.88 28.92 6.20
N GLN A 12 -18.88 27.69 6.75
CA GLN A 12 -17.81 27.22 7.62
C GLN A 12 -16.50 27.28 6.85
N ILE A 13 -15.59 28.14 7.31
CA ILE A 13 -14.22 28.21 6.82
C ILE A 13 -13.60 26.83 7.04
N ILE A 14 -13.40 26.09 5.96
CA ILE A 14 -12.63 24.85 5.97
C ILE A 14 -11.20 25.23 6.35
N SER A 15 -10.79 24.88 7.57
CA SER A 15 -9.42 24.97 8.04
C SER A 15 -8.54 24.02 7.22
N LEU A 16 -8.01 24.50 6.10
CA LEU A 16 -6.90 23.88 5.36
C LEU A 16 -5.61 24.07 6.17
N SER A 17 -5.22 23.09 7.00
CA SER A 17 -4.00 23.26 7.83
C SER A 17 -3.23 21.99 8.18
N SER A 18 -3.13 21.03 7.26
CA SER A 18 -1.96 20.14 7.25
C SER A 18 -1.52 19.84 5.83
N SER A 19 -0.21 19.94 5.55
CA SER A 19 0.37 19.43 4.32
C SER A 19 0.10 17.93 4.18
N PRO A 20 -0.06 17.41 2.94
CA PRO A 20 -0.28 15.98 2.75
C PRO A 20 0.89 15.18 3.32
N GLU A 21 0.57 14.09 4.02
CA GLU A 21 1.58 13.25 4.66
C GLU A 21 2.34 12.45 3.60
N ILE A 22 3.68 12.44 3.68
CA ILE A 22 4.50 11.64 2.79
C ILE A 22 4.18 10.16 3.00
N ALA A 23 3.80 9.50 1.92
CA ALA A 23 3.36 8.12 1.91
C ALA A 23 4.25 7.24 1.03
N ALA A 24 4.35 5.97 1.42
CA ALA A 24 4.94 4.93 0.61
C ALA A 24 3.97 3.76 0.43
N VAL A 25 3.92 3.17 -0.76
CA VAL A 25 3.06 2.00 -1.02
C VAL A 25 3.87 0.71 -0.87
N SER A 26 3.36 -0.22 -0.08
CA SER A 26 3.87 -1.59 -0.02
C SER A 26 3.66 -2.27 -1.38
N TRP A 27 4.76 -2.46 -2.11
CA TRP A 27 4.77 -2.80 -3.51
C TRP A 27 5.26 -4.22 -3.73
N THR A 28 4.42 -5.03 -4.36
CA THR A 28 4.76 -6.42 -4.76
C THR A 28 4.47 -6.67 -6.24
N GLY A 29 4.11 -5.62 -6.99
CA GLY A 29 3.83 -5.60 -8.42
C GLY A 29 2.48 -6.18 -8.86
N GLY A 30 1.67 -6.68 -7.92
CA GLY A 30 0.36 -7.24 -8.20
C GLY A 30 -0.75 -6.19 -8.33
N LYS A 31 -1.94 -6.65 -8.73
CA LYS A 31 -3.13 -5.79 -8.90
C LYS A 31 -3.56 -5.05 -7.63
N ASP A 32 -3.36 -5.64 -6.45
CA ASP A 32 -3.89 -5.10 -5.20
C ASP A 32 -3.07 -3.90 -4.70
N CYS A 33 -1.72 -3.96 -4.79
CA CYS A 33 -0.88 -2.79 -4.49
C CYS A 33 -1.06 -1.68 -5.53
N ASN A 34 -1.41 -2.02 -6.79
CA ASN A 34 -1.75 -1.04 -7.82
C ASN A 34 -3.06 -0.29 -7.49
N LEU A 35 -4.12 -1.03 -7.11
CA LEU A 35 -5.37 -0.40 -6.68
C LEU A 35 -5.20 0.44 -5.41
N ALA A 36 -4.38 -0.03 -4.47
CA ALA A 36 -4.05 0.73 -3.27
C ALA A 36 -3.29 2.03 -3.59
N LEU A 37 -2.35 1.99 -4.54
CA LEU A 37 -1.67 3.17 -5.05
C LEU A 37 -2.66 4.17 -5.66
N LEU A 38 -3.57 3.72 -6.52
CA LEU A 38 -4.58 4.58 -7.13
C LEU A 38 -5.47 5.27 -6.08
N LYS A 39 -5.93 4.51 -5.07
CA LYS A 39 -6.72 5.07 -3.96
C LYS A 39 -5.91 6.09 -3.15
N ALA A 40 -4.63 5.83 -2.89
CA ALA A 40 -3.77 6.77 -2.19
C ALA A 40 -3.49 8.05 -2.99
N TRP A 41 -3.36 7.98 -4.32
CA TRP A 41 -3.23 9.17 -5.16
C TRP A 41 -4.47 10.04 -5.22
N ARG A 42 -5.64 9.45 -5.00
CA ARG A 42 -6.93 10.16 -4.94
C ARG A 42 -7.23 10.76 -3.56
N ASP A 43 -6.45 10.40 -2.55
CA ASP A 43 -6.60 10.94 -1.20
C ASP A 43 -5.76 12.23 -1.06
N PRO A 44 -6.37 13.42 -0.91
CA PRO A 44 -5.64 14.68 -0.79
C PRO A 44 -4.83 14.79 0.50
N ALA A 45 -5.04 13.92 1.49
CA ALA A 45 -4.24 13.86 2.71
C ALA A 45 -2.88 13.16 2.50
N LEU A 46 -2.66 12.50 1.35
CA LEU A 46 -1.47 11.70 1.08
C LEU A 46 -0.62 12.29 -0.04
N SER A 47 0.69 12.30 0.16
CA SER A 47 1.67 12.57 -0.89
C SER A 47 2.49 11.31 -1.13
N VAL A 48 2.04 10.47 -2.08
CA VAL A 48 2.78 9.26 -2.43
C VAL A 48 4.08 9.63 -3.12
N LYS A 49 5.21 9.29 -2.48
CA LYS A 49 6.56 9.60 -2.98
C LYS A 49 7.42 8.38 -3.23
N TYR A 50 7.04 7.21 -2.68
CA TYR A 50 7.87 6.03 -2.72
C TYR A 50 7.05 4.75 -2.87
N LEU A 51 7.70 3.73 -3.42
CA LEU A 51 7.28 2.35 -3.33
C LEU A 51 8.24 1.63 -2.36
N ILE A 52 7.74 0.69 -1.56
CA ILE A 52 8.58 -0.09 -0.63
C ILE A 52 8.40 -1.58 -0.85
N CYS A 53 9.49 -2.32 -0.88
CA CYS A 53 9.48 -3.77 -1.04
C CYS A 53 10.28 -4.42 0.10
N PHE A 54 9.59 -5.16 0.97
CA PHE A 54 10.23 -6.04 1.94
C PHE A 54 10.67 -7.32 1.23
N ARG A 55 11.97 -7.66 1.26
CA ARG A 55 12.47 -8.89 0.65
C ARG A 55 13.49 -9.60 1.52
N PRO A 56 13.49 -10.94 1.56
CA PRO A 56 14.51 -11.70 2.28
C PRO A 56 15.88 -11.52 1.62
N GLU A 57 16.91 -11.48 2.45
CA GLU A 57 18.30 -11.52 2.02
C GLU A 57 18.63 -12.88 1.38
N GLY A 58 19.34 -12.84 0.25
CA GLY A 58 19.92 -14.04 -0.38
C GLY A 58 18.90 -15.07 -0.87
N LYS A 59 17.60 -14.76 -0.89
CA LYS A 59 16.53 -15.66 -1.34
C LYS A 59 15.76 -15.04 -2.51
N PRO A 60 15.26 -15.87 -3.45
CA PRO A 60 14.35 -15.39 -4.49
C PRO A 60 13.13 -14.73 -3.87
N PHE A 61 12.75 -13.57 -4.41
CA PHE A 61 11.51 -12.91 -4.03
C PHE A 61 10.33 -13.73 -4.55
N ARG A 62 9.36 -14.04 -3.68
CA ARG A 62 8.27 -14.98 -3.98
C ARG A 62 7.02 -14.34 -4.60
N SER A 63 7.00 -13.01 -4.74
CA SER A 63 5.93 -12.29 -5.43
C SER A 63 6.31 -12.13 -6.91
N HIS A 64 6.13 -10.95 -7.50
CA HIS A 64 6.56 -10.71 -8.88
C HIS A 64 8.08 -10.59 -8.98
N PRO A 65 8.68 -10.91 -10.14
CA PRO A 65 10.10 -10.65 -10.40
C PRO A 65 10.48 -9.21 -10.07
N ILE A 66 11.60 -9.01 -9.38
CA ILE A 66 12.07 -7.68 -8.96
C ILE A 66 12.24 -6.75 -10.17
N LEU A 67 12.75 -7.26 -11.29
CA LEU A 67 12.91 -6.50 -12.53
C LEU A 67 11.58 -5.92 -13.04
N ILE A 68 10.46 -6.65 -12.88
CA ILE A 68 9.13 -6.14 -13.25
C ILE A 68 8.70 -5.05 -12.30
N MET A 69 8.95 -5.22 -10.99
CA MET A 69 8.61 -4.21 -10.00
C MET A 69 9.41 -2.92 -10.17
N GLU A 70 10.68 -3.01 -10.54
CA GLU A 70 11.54 -1.88 -10.88
C GLU A 70 11.03 -1.16 -12.15
N ALA A 71 10.71 -1.91 -13.21
CA ALA A 71 10.13 -1.33 -14.42
C ALA A 71 8.79 -0.63 -14.17
N GLN A 72 7.94 -1.19 -13.30
CA GLN A 72 6.72 -0.54 -12.85
C GLN A 72 7.02 0.75 -12.08
N ALA A 73 7.97 0.72 -11.15
CA ALA A 73 8.36 1.89 -10.37
C ALA A 73 8.87 3.03 -11.25
N ASP A 74 9.71 2.71 -12.24
CA ASP A 74 10.22 3.64 -13.24
C ASP A 74 9.09 4.25 -14.08
N ALA A 75 8.14 3.43 -14.54
CA ALA A 75 6.97 3.91 -15.30
C ALA A 75 6.06 4.84 -14.48
N LEU A 76 6.00 4.64 -13.16
CA LEU A 76 5.23 5.49 -12.24
C LEU A 76 6.01 6.75 -11.82
N GLY A 77 7.30 6.84 -12.13
CA GLY A 77 8.18 7.92 -11.66
C GLY A 77 8.40 7.91 -10.14
N LEU A 78 8.29 6.75 -9.50
CA LEU A 78 8.41 6.58 -8.05
C LEU A 78 9.62 5.70 -7.71
N PRO A 79 10.52 6.11 -6.80
CA PRO A 79 11.61 5.24 -6.36
C PRO A 79 11.09 4.00 -5.62
N LEU A 80 11.62 2.83 -6.00
CA LEU A 80 11.41 1.57 -5.27
C LEU A 80 12.49 1.38 -4.20
N LEU A 81 12.11 1.49 -2.94
CA LEU A 81 12.99 1.31 -1.79
C LEU A 81 12.91 -0.13 -1.28
N HIS A 82 14.05 -0.79 -1.13
CA HIS A 82 14.10 -2.15 -0.61
C HIS A 82 14.39 -2.17 0.89
N ILE A 83 13.55 -2.89 1.63
CA ILE A 83 13.81 -3.28 3.01
C ILE A 83 14.29 -4.73 2.97
N ILE A 84 15.59 -4.94 3.22
CA ILE A 84 16.19 -6.27 3.24
C ILE A 84 15.96 -6.90 4.62
N ILE A 85 15.30 -8.05 4.65
CA ILE A 85 15.09 -8.85 5.86
C ILE A 85 16.22 -9.87 5.94
N PRO A 86 17.15 -9.76 6.91
CA PRO A 86 18.28 -10.66 7.04
C PRO A 86 17.89 -12.14 7.04
N SER A 87 18.74 -12.98 6.46
CA SER A 87 18.49 -14.42 6.39
C SER A 87 18.47 -15.10 7.77
N SER A 88 19.13 -14.49 8.75
CA SER A 88 19.17 -14.90 10.15
C SER A 88 18.00 -14.38 11.01
N THR A 89 17.03 -13.67 10.43
CA THR A 89 15.91 -13.09 11.17
C THR A 89 15.04 -14.16 11.82
N SER A 90 15.01 -14.18 13.15
CA SER A 90 14.07 -14.97 13.95
C SER A 90 12.79 -14.20 14.29
N ASP A 91 12.88 -12.87 14.43
CA ASP A 91 11.74 -11.98 14.66
C ASP A 91 11.50 -11.09 13.44
N TYR A 92 10.51 -11.48 12.63
CA TYR A 92 10.12 -10.72 11.45
C TYR A 92 9.47 -9.38 11.79
N MET A 93 8.79 -9.27 12.93
CA MET A 93 8.15 -8.01 13.31
C MET A 93 9.22 -6.97 13.60
N GLU A 94 10.23 -7.33 14.39
CA GLU A 94 11.36 -6.45 14.68
C GLU A 94 12.08 -6.01 13.39
N ALA A 95 12.34 -6.94 12.47
CA ALA A 95 12.99 -6.62 11.20
C ALA A 95 12.17 -5.62 10.34
N TYR A 96 10.85 -5.80 10.28
CA TYR A 96 9.95 -4.88 9.57
C TYR A 96 9.92 -3.50 10.23
N VAL A 97 9.76 -3.46 11.56
CA VAL A 97 9.75 -2.21 12.34
C VAL A 97 11.04 -1.43 12.16
N ASN A 98 12.21 -2.10 12.21
CA ASN A 98 13.51 -1.46 12.01
C ASN A 98 13.67 -0.90 10.59
N GLY A 99 13.21 -1.64 9.58
CA GLY A 99 13.20 -1.17 8.18
C GLY A 99 12.31 0.07 8.00
N LEU A 100 11.08 0.01 8.49
CA LEU A 100 10.13 1.12 8.43
C LEU A 100 10.63 2.36 9.20
N LYS A 101 11.22 2.16 10.39
CA LYS A 101 11.84 3.24 11.16
C LYS A 101 12.97 3.91 10.40
N SER A 102 13.83 3.12 9.75
CA SER A 102 14.92 3.65 8.91
C SER A 102 14.37 4.49 7.74
N LEU A 103 13.31 4.02 7.08
CA LEU A 103 12.65 4.76 6.01
C LEU A 103 12.00 6.05 6.50
N LYS A 104 11.30 6.03 7.64
CA LYS A 104 10.72 7.24 8.24
C LYS A 104 11.79 8.29 8.51
N MET A 105 12.90 7.91 9.15
CA MET A 105 14.00 8.83 9.46
C MET A 105 14.66 9.40 8.21
N LYS A 106 14.89 8.56 7.18
CA LYS A 106 15.64 8.97 5.98
C LYS A 106 14.80 9.74 4.96
N HIS A 107 13.50 9.42 4.86
CA HIS A 107 12.64 9.89 3.78
C HIS A 107 11.41 10.68 4.25
N GLY A 108 11.21 10.80 5.57
CA GLY A 108 10.03 11.47 6.14
C GLY A 108 8.71 10.73 5.90
N ILE A 109 8.76 9.44 5.56
CA ILE A 109 7.55 8.64 5.29
C ILE A 109 6.77 8.49 6.58
N ASN A 110 5.53 8.99 6.59
CA ASN A 110 4.62 8.95 7.74
C ASN A 110 3.48 7.97 7.55
N VAL A 111 3.19 7.55 6.31
CA VAL A 111 2.11 6.63 5.99
C VAL A 111 2.62 5.50 5.11
N VAL A 112 2.28 4.26 5.49
CA VAL A 112 2.47 3.08 4.64
C VAL A 112 1.11 2.65 4.11
N VAL A 113 0.95 2.69 2.79
CA VAL A 113 -0.25 2.22 2.10
C VAL A 113 -0.08 0.74 1.78
N THR A 114 -1.09 -0.09 2.04
CA THR A 114 -1.04 -1.51 1.67
C THR A 114 -2.24 -1.93 0.84
N GLY A 115 -2.02 -2.94 -0.01
CA GLY A 115 -3.09 -3.63 -0.73
C GLY A 115 -3.70 -4.79 0.06
N ASP A 116 -3.50 -4.86 1.38
CA ASP A 116 -4.02 -5.96 2.17
C ASP A 116 -5.54 -5.89 2.26
N MET A 117 -6.19 -7.02 1.95
CA MET A 117 -7.65 -7.14 2.01
C MET A 117 -8.13 -7.88 3.26
N ASP A 118 -7.29 -8.75 3.83
CA ASP A 118 -7.70 -9.65 4.90
C ASP A 118 -6.53 -10.01 5.83
N LEU A 119 -6.86 -10.71 6.91
CA LEU A 119 -5.92 -11.22 7.89
C LEU A 119 -5.07 -12.36 7.29
N VAL A 120 -3.83 -12.43 7.74
CA VAL A 120 -2.91 -13.51 7.38
C VAL A 120 -2.97 -14.60 8.45
N GLY A 121 -3.32 -15.83 8.06
CA GLY A 121 -3.32 -16.98 8.97
C GLY A 121 -4.28 -16.82 10.15
N THR A 122 -3.76 -16.94 11.38
CA THR A 122 -4.53 -16.85 12.63
C THR A 122 -4.50 -15.47 13.28
N MET A 123 -3.92 -14.47 12.60
CA MET A 123 -3.82 -13.12 13.10
C MET A 123 -5.20 -12.47 13.32
N GLN A 124 -5.27 -11.56 14.30
CA GLN A 124 -6.49 -10.81 14.64
C GLN A 124 -6.47 -9.36 14.14
N ARG A 125 -5.32 -8.87 13.69
CA ARG A 125 -5.11 -7.50 13.15
C ARG A 125 -4.20 -7.54 11.94
N ASN A 126 -4.24 -6.48 11.12
CA ASN A 126 -3.33 -6.34 9.98
C ASN A 126 -1.86 -6.32 10.45
N TRP A 127 -0.97 -7.04 9.75
CA TRP A 127 0.44 -7.15 10.13
C TRP A 127 1.21 -5.84 9.96
N ILE A 128 1.03 -5.15 8.83
CA ILE A 128 1.73 -3.90 8.54
C ILE A 128 1.26 -2.78 9.48
N GLU A 129 -0.03 -2.72 9.79
CA GLU A 129 -0.58 -1.81 10.81
C GLU A 129 0.15 -1.98 12.15
N ARG A 130 0.28 -3.22 12.64
CA ARG A 130 1.02 -3.51 13.89
C ARG A 130 2.49 -3.15 13.82
N CYS A 131 3.13 -3.24 12.65
CA CYS A 131 4.51 -2.78 12.48
C CYS A 131 4.59 -1.25 12.53
N CYS A 132 3.68 -0.56 11.83
CA CYS A 132 3.66 0.90 11.78
C CYS A 132 3.41 1.54 13.16
N GLU A 133 2.52 0.96 13.97
CA GLU A 133 2.24 1.41 15.36
C GLU A 133 3.48 1.40 16.26
N GLN A 134 4.46 0.54 15.99
CA GLN A 134 5.72 0.46 16.76
C GLN A 134 6.79 1.44 16.27
N VAL A 135 6.57 2.10 15.13
CA VAL A 135 7.51 3.07 14.56
C VAL A 135 7.11 4.46 15.02
N ILE A 136 7.82 4.96 16.04
CA ILE A 136 7.60 6.29 16.64
C ILE A 136 8.84 7.16 16.38
N ASP A 137 8.65 8.42 15.97
CA ASP A 137 9.74 9.41 15.87
C ASP A 137 10.05 10.11 17.22
N GLY A 138 11.05 10.99 17.19
CA GLY A 138 11.48 11.76 18.37
C GLY A 138 10.40 12.69 18.93
N ASP A 139 9.38 13.04 18.14
CA ASP A 139 8.25 13.89 18.55
C ASP A 139 7.08 13.05 19.09
N GLY A 140 7.24 11.73 19.19
CA GLY A 140 6.20 10.83 19.69
C GLY A 140 5.14 10.48 18.64
N LYS A 141 5.33 10.84 17.36
CA LYS A 141 4.38 10.54 16.30
C LYS A 141 4.66 9.16 15.69
N TYR A 142 3.65 8.31 15.70
CA TYR A 142 3.71 6.99 15.09
C TYR A 142 3.55 7.06 13.56
N MET A 143 4.07 6.05 12.85
CA MET A 143 3.81 5.83 11.43
C MET A 143 2.41 5.22 11.27
N LYS A 144 1.63 5.71 10.31
CA LYS A 144 0.27 5.21 10.05
C LYS A 144 0.29 4.12 8.98
N ALA A 145 -0.63 3.17 9.08
CA ALA A 145 -0.99 2.31 7.96
C ALA A 145 -2.28 2.84 7.32
N TYR A 146 -2.30 2.94 5.99
CA TYR A 146 -3.49 3.23 5.20
C TYR A 146 -3.89 1.94 4.46
N LEU A 147 -5.07 1.41 4.79
CA LEU A 147 -5.54 0.09 4.33
C LEU A 147 -6.80 0.25 3.46
N PRO A 148 -6.70 0.84 2.27
CA PRO A 148 -7.87 1.24 1.47
C PRO A 148 -8.69 0.07 0.90
N LEU A 149 -8.15 -1.16 0.97
CA LEU A 149 -8.81 -2.38 0.51
C LEU A 149 -9.21 -3.29 1.68
N TRP A 150 -9.03 -2.86 2.92
CA TRP A 150 -9.26 -3.70 4.08
C TRP A 150 -10.73 -4.12 4.18
N LYS A 151 -10.97 -5.43 4.20
CA LYS A 151 -12.32 -6.02 4.23
C LYS A 151 -13.22 -5.60 3.05
N ALA A 152 -12.64 -5.06 1.98
CA ALA A 152 -13.37 -4.82 0.75
C ALA A 152 -13.67 -6.15 0.06
N GLU A 153 -14.79 -6.22 -0.65
CA GLU A 153 -15.12 -7.38 -1.46
C GLU A 153 -14.14 -7.51 -2.63
N ARG A 154 -13.66 -8.73 -2.87
CA ARG A 154 -12.65 -9.00 -3.90
C ARG A 154 -13.18 -8.74 -5.30
N SER A 155 -14.47 -9.00 -5.53
CA SER A 155 -15.17 -8.69 -6.78
C SER A 155 -15.16 -7.20 -7.06
N ASP A 156 -15.45 -6.39 -6.04
CA ASP A 156 -15.57 -4.95 -6.19
C ASP A 156 -14.20 -4.33 -6.49
N CYS A 157 -13.16 -4.82 -5.82
CA CYS A 157 -11.78 -4.41 -6.11
C CYS A 157 -11.37 -4.77 -7.54
N LEU A 158 -11.77 -5.95 -8.04
CA LEU A 158 -11.50 -6.35 -9.42
C LEU A 158 -12.28 -5.48 -10.41
N HIS A 159 -13.56 -5.21 -10.16
CA HIS A 159 -14.36 -4.33 -11.01
C HIS A 159 -13.79 -2.92 -11.05
N SER A 160 -13.39 -2.36 -9.90
CA SER A 160 -12.72 -1.05 -9.86
C SER A 160 -11.46 -1.02 -10.72
N LEU A 161 -10.66 -2.07 -10.73
CA LEU A 161 -9.48 -2.13 -11.60
C LEU A 161 -9.87 -2.11 -13.09
N LEU A 162 -10.89 -2.87 -13.48
CA LEU A 162 -11.33 -2.97 -14.87
C LEU A 162 -11.99 -1.66 -15.35
N GLU A 163 -12.76 -1.00 -14.49
CA GLU A 163 -13.35 0.32 -14.76
C GLU A 163 -12.29 1.40 -14.95
N GLU A 164 -11.15 1.26 -14.28
CA GLU A 164 -9.97 2.12 -14.40
C GLU A 164 -9.02 1.67 -15.52
N GLU A 165 -9.48 0.75 -16.39
CA GLU A 165 -8.76 0.24 -17.56
C GLU A 165 -7.41 -0.43 -17.24
N PHE A 166 -7.24 -0.96 -16.03
CA PHE A 166 -6.05 -1.74 -15.69
C PHE A 166 -6.00 -3.03 -16.52
N VAL A 167 -4.89 -3.23 -17.24
CA VAL A 167 -4.57 -4.51 -17.87
C VAL A 167 -3.96 -5.44 -16.81
N ILE A 168 -4.70 -6.49 -16.45
CA ILE A 168 -4.29 -7.47 -15.43
C ILE A 168 -3.80 -8.75 -16.12
N ILE A 169 -2.57 -9.15 -15.83
CA ILE A 169 -1.96 -10.37 -16.37
C ILE A 169 -1.75 -11.37 -15.24
N PHE A 170 -2.19 -12.62 -15.45
CA PHE A 170 -1.88 -13.73 -14.53
C PHE A 170 -0.42 -14.16 -14.71
N SER A 171 0.40 -13.92 -13.69
CA SER A 171 1.85 -14.20 -13.70
C SER A 171 2.22 -15.51 -12.99
N CYS A 172 1.39 -15.96 -12.04
CA CYS A 172 1.58 -17.19 -11.29
C CYS A 172 0.22 -17.75 -10.87
N VAL A 173 0.03 -19.05 -11.08
CA VAL A 173 -1.23 -19.74 -10.77
C VAL A 173 -0.97 -21.02 -9.99
N LYS A 174 -1.87 -21.37 -9.08
CA LYS A 174 -1.75 -22.59 -8.28
C LYS A 174 -2.42 -23.76 -9.01
N SER A 175 -1.63 -24.76 -9.36
CA SER A 175 -2.13 -26.07 -9.85
C SER A 175 -2.96 -26.78 -8.76
N PRO A 176 -4.05 -27.51 -9.09
CA PRO A 176 -4.51 -27.87 -10.43
C PRO A 176 -5.55 -26.93 -11.04
N PHE A 177 -5.91 -25.84 -10.36
CA PHE A 177 -7.10 -25.05 -10.68
C PHE A 177 -6.99 -24.24 -11.98
N LEU A 178 -5.77 -23.94 -12.41
CA LEU A 178 -5.47 -23.32 -13.70
C LEU A 178 -4.37 -24.16 -14.35
N THR A 179 -4.71 -24.91 -15.39
CA THR A 179 -3.77 -25.65 -16.21
C THR A 179 -3.31 -24.74 -17.35
N GLY A 180 -2.04 -24.84 -17.76
CA GLY A 180 -1.48 -24.02 -18.85
C GLY A 180 -2.06 -24.33 -20.25
N VAL A 181 -3.17 -25.08 -20.32
CA VAL A 181 -3.81 -25.48 -21.57
C VAL A 181 -4.50 -24.26 -22.17
N GLY A 182 -3.74 -23.47 -22.94
CA GLY A 182 -4.22 -22.26 -23.60
C GLY A 182 -3.19 -21.15 -23.80
N LEU A 183 -1.96 -21.29 -23.28
CA LEU A 183 -0.87 -20.33 -23.54
C LEU A 183 0.09 -20.77 -24.66
N ASP A 184 -0.11 -21.98 -25.18
CA ASP A 184 0.56 -22.47 -26.37
C ASP A 184 -0.34 -22.18 -27.57
N GLY A 185 -0.30 -20.93 -28.05
CA GLY A 185 -0.95 -20.55 -29.29
C GLY A 185 -0.42 -21.38 -30.46
N GLY A 186 -1.32 -22.16 -31.07
CA GLY A 186 -1.23 -22.52 -32.49
C GLY A 186 -1.89 -21.45 -33.35
#